data_AF-A0A6G0WYV4-F1
#
_entry.id   AF-A0A6G0WYV4-F1
#
_cell.length_a   1.000
_cell.length_b   1.000
_cell.length_c   1.000
_cell.angle_alpha   90.00
_cell.angle_beta   90.00
_cell.angle_gamma   90.00
#
_symmetry.space_group_name_H-M   'P 1'
#
loop_
_entity.id
_entity.type
_entity.pdbx_description
1 polymer ?
#
loop_
_entity_poly.entity_id
_entity_poly.type
_entity_poly.pdbx_seq_one_letter_code
_entity_poly.pdbx_strand_id
1 'polypeptide(L)'
;MVVYYAKKPSFLNMIKLQSADYVAMEVEATQGLLSFLNDSKVYSLDQIVEASWSTHRTVTMRLDTRDGHLTKQKFVFDCQADLFYFLVELGMEPLQENGKVQRGSFSNPQRRKSYSASRTNSFRRSGRKSRAKSDFN
;
A
#
# COMPACT_ATOMS: atom_id res chain seq x y z
N MET A 1 -11.72 12.24 -14.35
CA MET A 1 -11.20 10.96 -14.86
C MET A 1 -9.75 11.16 -15.22
N VAL A 2 -8.84 10.40 -14.60
CA VAL A 2 -7.39 10.48 -14.85
C VAL A 2 -6.80 9.07 -14.94
N VAL A 3 -5.90 8.86 -15.89
CA VAL A 3 -5.21 7.58 -16.09
C VAL A 3 -3.77 7.68 -15.61
N TYR A 4 -3.36 6.72 -14.79
CA TYR A 4 -2.03 6.61 -14.22
C TYR A 4 -1.36 5.32 -14.67
N TYR A 5 -0.05 5.39 -14.90
CA TYR A 5 0.76 4.23 -15.27
C TYR A 5 1.73 3.88 -14.16
N ALA A 6 1.77 2.61 -13.78
CA ALA A 6 2.72 2.12 -12.79
C ALA A 6 3.18 0.70 -13.11
N LYS A 7 4.38 0.35 -12.65
CA LYS A 7 4.94 -0.99 -12.77
C LYS A 7 4.33 -1.89 -11.71
N LYS A 8 3.87 -3.07 -12.11
CA LYS A 8 3.49 -4.16 -11.22
C LYS A 8 4.70 -5.06 -11.00
N PRO A 9 5.33 -5.04 -9.81
CA PRO A 9 6.47 -5.89 -9.53
C PRO A 9 6.00 -7.34 -9.45
N SER A 10 6.54 -8.19 -10.32
CA SER A 10 6.42 -9.64 -10.23
C SER A 10 7.73 -10.24 -9.69
N PHE A 11 7.66 -11.45 -9.16
CA PHE A 11 8.87 -12.18 -8.77
C PHE A 11 9.81 -12.38 -9.97
N LEU A 12 9.26 -12.67 -11.16
CA LEU A 12 10.01 -12.84 -12.39
C LEU A 12 10.74 -11.56 -12.82
N ASN A 13 10.12 -10.39 -12.59
CA ASN A 13 10.77 -9.09 -12.82
C ASN A 13 11.96 -8.89 -11.88
N MET A 14 11.86 -9.35 -10.64
CA MET A 14 12.93 -9.23 -9.65
C MET A 14 14.16 -10.06 -10.02
N ILE A 15 13.95 -11.24 -10.61
CA ILE A 15 15.03 -12.11 -11.12
C ILE A 15 15.41 -11.81 -12.58
N LYS A 16 14.93 -10.70 -13.15
CA LYS A 16 15.20 -10.24 -14.53
C LYS A 16 14.84 -11.26 -15.63
N LEU A 17 13.94 -12.21 -15.33
CA LEU A 17 13.46 -13.19 -16.30
C LEU A 17 12.26 -12.68 -17.11
N GLN A 18 11.65 -11.58 -16.69
CA GLN A 18 10.55 -10.93 -17.39
C GLN A 18 10.69 -9.42 -17.30
N SER A 19 10.25 -8.73 -18.36
CA SER A 19 10.15 -7.26 -18.36
C SER A 19 9.09 -6.79 -17.38
N ALA A 20 9.25 -5.58 -16.82
CA ALA A 20 8.28 -5.03 -15.88
C ALA A 20 6.91 -4.84 -16.55
N ASP A 21 5.90 -5.55 -16.05
CA ASP A 21 4.52 -5.37 -16.49
C ASP A 21 4.00 -4.00 -16.02
N TYR A 22 3.64 -3.14 -16.97
CA TYR A 22 2.97 -1.88 -16.69
C TYR A 22 1.47 -2.09 -16.57
N VAL A 23 0.87 -1.37 -15.62
CA VAL A 23 -0.56 -1.33 -15.42
C VAL A 23 -1.04 0.10 -15.58
N ALA A 24 -2.09 0.26 -16.39
CA ALA A 24 -2.85 1.49 -16.50
C ALA A 24 -4.01 1.44 -15.50
N MET A 25 -4.09 2.45 -14.65
CA MET A 25 -5.06 2.62 -13.58
C MET A 25 -5.86 3.87 -13.85
N GLU A 26 -7.16 3.74 -14.08
CA GLU A 26 -8.07 4.85 -14.25
C GLU A 26 -8.78 5.13 -12.93
N VAL A 27 -8.75 6.39 -12.50
CA VAL A 27 -9.47 6.86 -11.33
C VAL A 27 -10.58 7.80 -11.76
N GLU A 28 -11.80 7.44 -11.40
CA GLU A 28 -13.00 8.26 -11.57
C GLU A 28 -13.55 8.67 -10.21
N ALA A 29 -12.93 9.71 -9.64
CA ALA A 29 -13.27 10.22 -8.30
C ALA A 29 -14.74 10.64 -8.16
N THR A 30 -15.37 11.15 -9.23
CA THR A 30 -16.80 11.54 -9.24
C THR A 30 -17.75 10.36 -9.09
N GLN A 31 -17.39 9.19 -9.61
CA GLN A 31 -18.17 7.95 -9.47
C GLN A 31 -17.66 7.05 -8.33
N GLY A 32 -16.52 7.40 -7.74
CA GLY A 32 -15.87 6.59 -6.71
C GLY A 32 -15.37 5.25 -7.26
N LEU A 33 -14.79 5.24 -8.47
CA LEU A 33 -14.29 4.03 -9.13
C LEU A 33 -12.78 4.07 -9.38
N LEU A 34 -12.17 2.89 -9.30
CA LEU A 34 -10.79 2.58 -9.67
C LEU A 34 -10.80 1.38 -10.62
N SER A 35 -10.34 1.60 -11.85
CA SER A 35 -10.29 0.59 -12.90
C SER A 35 -8.85 0.23 -13.25
N PHE A 36 -8.54 -1.07 -13.27
CA PHE A 36 -7.30 -1.62 -13.80
C PHE A 36 -7.55 -2.04 -15.25
N LEU A 37 -7.05 -1.25 -16.20
CA LEU A 37 -7.41 -1.39 -17.62
C LEU A 37 -6.81 -2.64 -18.26
N ASN A 38 -5.69 -3.14 -17.74
CA ASN A 38 -5.00 -4.31 -18.29
C ASN A 38 -5.76 -5.62 -18.05
N ASP A 39 -6.45 -5.76 -16.93
CA ASP A 39 -7.18 -6.97 -16.55
C ASP A 39 -8.70 -6.75 -16.40
N SER A 40 -9.19 -5.60 -16.90
CA SER A 40 -10.60 -5.19 -16.90
C SER A 40 -11.26 -5.26 -15.51
N LYS A 41 -10.49 -5.10 -14.44
CA LYS A 41 -11.00 -5.13 -13.07
C LYS A 41 -11.40 -3.75 -12.61
N VAL A 42 -12.62 -3.63 -12.09
CA VAL A 42 -13.16 -2.39 -11.56
C VAL A 42 -13.46 -2.58 -10.08
N TYR A 43 -12.99 -1.62 -9.28
CA TYR A 43 -13.20 -1.55 -7.84
C TYR A 43 -13.86 -0.21 -7.51
N SER A 44 -14.78 -0.21 -6.55
CA SER A 44 -15.17 1.03 -5.88
C SER A 44 -14.07 1.49 -4.94
N LEU A 45 -13.90 2.80 -4.76
CA LEU A 45 -12.93 3.35 -3.80
C LEU A 45 -13.20 2.89 -2.37
N ASP A 46 -14.46 2.62 -2.01
CA ASP A 46 -14.83 2.07 -0.70
C ASP A 46 -14.33 0.63 -0.49
N GLN A 47 -13.97 -0.07 -1.56
CA GLN A 47 -13.35 -1.40 -1.50
C GLN A 47 -11.85 -1.32 -1.18
N ILE A 48 -11.24 -0.14 -1.14
CA ILE A 48 -9.88 0.05 -0.65
C ILE A 48 -9.91 -0.07 0.87
N VAL A 49 -9.48 -1.21 1.40
CA VAL A 49 -9.47 -1.49 2.84
C VAL A 49 -8.27 -0.84 3.51
N GLU A 50 -7.10 -0.98 2.89
CA GLU A 50 -5.85 -0.41 3.36
C GLU A 50 -5.03 0.02 2.15
N ALA A 51 -4.31 1.13 2.29
CA ALA A 51 -3.25 1.50 1.37
C ALA A 51 -2.02 1.95 2.15
N SER A 52 -0.84 1.72 1.61
CA SER A 52 0.41 2.21 2.17
C SER A 52 1.32 2.64 1.05
N TRP A 53 2.05 3.73 1.26
CA TRP A 53 2.97 4.26 0.26
C TRP A 53 4.30 4.63 0.90
N SER A 54 5.34 4.66 0.08
CA SER A 54 6.70 4.97 0.49
C SER A 54 7.31 6.08 -0.35
N THR A 55 8.39 6.66 0.18
CA THR A 55 9.21 7.66 -0.49
C THR A 55 9.86 7.14 -1.79
N HIS A 56 9.83 5.83 -2.03
CA HIS A 56 10.35 5.19 -3.23
C HIS A 56 9.29 4.98 -4.33
N ARG A 57 8.31 5.90 -4.44
CA ARG A 57 7.24 5.88 -5.47
C ARG A 57 6.40 4.60 -5.45
N THR A 58 6.39 3.89 -4.32
CA THR A 58 5.71 2.60 -4.21
C THR A 58 4.41 2.78 -3.48
N VAL A 59 3.33 2.21 -3.99
CA VAL A 59 2.06 2.04 -3.27
C VAL A 59 1.71 0.57 -3.17
N THR A 60 1.11 0.18 -2.06
CA THR A 60 0.55 -1.14 -1.82
C THR A 60 -0.86 -0.98 -1.32
N MET A 61 -1.82 -1.52 -2.06
CA MET A 61 -3.25 -1.45 -1.80
C MET A 61 -3.79 -2.82 -1.44
N ARG A 62 -4.75 -2.86 -0.52
CA ARG A 62 -5.56 -4.03 -0.22
C ARG A 62 -7.00 -3.72 -0.60
N LEU A 63 -7.50 -4.49 -1.55
CA LEU A 63 -8.81 -4.31 -2.16
C LEU A 63 -9.69 -5.50 -1.79
N ASP A 64 -10.89 -5.21 -1.34
CA ASP A 64 -11.93 -6.20 -1.05
C ASP A 64 -12.75 -6.47 -2.31
N THR A 65 -12.81 -7.72 -2.77
CA THR A 65 -13.72 -8.08 -3.86
C THR A 65 -15.15 -8.16 -3.34
N ARG A 66 -16.14 -8.10 -4.22
CA ARG A 66 -17.56 -8.23 -3.82
C ARG A 66 -17.84 -9.56 -3.14
N ASP A 67 -17.03 -10.57 -3.42
CA ASP A 67 -17.10 -11.91 -2.84
C ASP A 67 -16.41 -12.02 -1.46
N GLY A 68 -15.89 -10.92 -0.91
CA GLY A 68 -15.20 -10.89 0.38
C GLY A 68 -13.75 -11.37 0.33
N HIS A 69 -13.17 -11.55 -0.86
CA HIS A 69 -11.76 -11.89 -0.99
C HIS A 69 -10.89 -10.64 -0.98
N LEU A 70 -9.84 -10.67 -0.16
CA LEU A 70 -8.86 -9.59 -0.10
C LEU A 70 -7.74 -9.84 -1.11
N THR A 71 -7.57 -8.90 -2.04
CA THR A 71 -6.44 -8.88 -2.97
C THR A 71 -5.45 -7.80 -2.54
N LYS A 72 -4.16 -8.15 -2.50
CA LYS A 72 -3.09 -7.21 -2.20
C LYS A 72 -2.32 -6.92 -3.49
N GLN A 73 -2.31 -5.66 -3.89
CA GLN A 73 -1.62 -5.21 -5.11
C GLN A 73 -0.54 -4.19 -4.76
N LYS A 74 0.62 -4.30 -5.41
CA LYS A 74 1.75 -3.39 -5.24
C LYS A 74 2.06 -2.76 -6.59
N PHE A 75 2.33 -1.46 -6.59
CA PHE A 75 2.68 -0.70 -7.79
C PHE A 75 3.85 0.23 -7.51
N VAL A 76 4.63 0.50 -8.55
CA VAL A 76 5.76 1.43 -8.51
C VAL A 76 5.60 2.45 -9.63
N PHE A 77 5.43 3.71 -9.26
CA PHE A 77 5.30 4.83 -10.19
C PHE A 77 6.66 5.28 -10.70
N ASP A 78 6.68 5.84 -11.91
CA ASP A 78 7.90 6.37 -12.53
C ASP A 78 8.29 7.74 -11.99
N CYS A 79 7.33 8.55 -11.51
CA CYS A 79 7.64 9.83 -10.87
C CYS A 79 6.87 10.03 -9.55
N GLN A 80 7.33 11.00 -8.75
CA GLN A 80 6.72 11.33 -7.45
C GLN A 80 5.39 12.06 -7.63
N ALA A 81 5.25 12.87 -8.68
CA ALA A 81 4.04 13.63 -8.96
C ALA A 81 2.86 12.68 -9.26
N ASP A 82 3.06 11.67 -10.10
CA ASP A 82 2.01 10.69 -10.41
C ASP A 82 1.56 9.93 -9.16
N LEU A 83 2.49 9.52 -8.29
CA LEU A 83 2.13 8.90 -7.01
C LEU A 83 1.30 9.86 -6.15
N PHE A 84 1.72 11.13 -6.04
CA PHE A 84 1.02 12.13 -5.24
C PHE A 84 -0.41 12.33 -5.72
N TYR A 85 -0.60 12.64 -6.99
CA TYR A 85 -1.92 12.89 -7.56
C TYR A 85 -2.79 11.64 -7.55
N PHE A 86 -2.22 10.46 -7.84
CA PHE A 86 -2.95 9.20 -7.70
C PHE A 86 -3.52 9.01 -6.30
N LEU A 87 -2.72 9.23 -5.25
CA LEU A 87 -3.18 9.10 -3.87
C LEU A 87 -4.28 10.13 -3.54
N VAL A 88 -4.14 11.37 -4.01
CA VAL A 88 -5.17 12.42 -3.83
C VAL A 88 -6.48 12.05 -4.52
N GLU A 89 -6.43 11.55 -5.75
CA GLU A 89 -7.63 11.11 -6.50
C GLU A 89 -8.33 9.91 -5.85
N LEU A 90 -7.59 9.07 -5.12
CA LEU A 90 -8.19 8.01 -4.29
C LEU A 90 -8.82 8.53 -2.99
N GLY A 91 -8.80 9.84 -2.73
CA GLY A 91 -9.30 10.45 -1.51
C GLY A 91 -8.35 10.33 -0.31
N MET A 92 -7.05 10.10 -0.55
CA MET A 92 -6.03 10.07 0.50
C MET A 92 -5.35 11.43 0.62
N GLU A 93 -4.75 11.68 1.77
CA GLU A 93 -4.05 12.94 2.07
C GLU A 93 -2.53 12.69 2.22
N PRO A 94 -1.80 12.48 1.11
CA PRO A 94 -0.35 12.31 1.17
C PRO A 94 0.35 13.62 1.54
N LEU A 95 1.38 13.53 2.39
CA LEU A 95 2.28 14.65 2.64
C LEU A 95 3.40 14.68 1.59
N GLN A 96 3.86 15.88 1.23
CA GLN A 96 4.96 16.08 0.30
C GLN A 96 6.00 17.04 0.89
N GLU A 97 7.28 16.72 0.72
CA GLU A 97 8.39 17.57 1.13
C GLU A 97 9.47 17.55 0.04
N ASN A 98 9.96 18.72 -0.36
CA ASN A 98 10.98 18.85 -1.42
C ASN A 98 10.62 18.07 -2.70
N GLY A 99 9.35 18.10 -3.09
CA GLY A 99 8.83 17.39 -4.27
C GLY A 99 8.70 15.87 -4.13
N LYS A 100 8.99 15.29 -2.95
CA LYS A 100 8.89 13.84 -2.70
C LYS A 100 7.70 13.51 -1.81
N VAL A 101 6.95 12.48 -2.18
CA VAL A 101 5.85 11.97 -1.36
C VAL A 101 6.44 11.33 -0.10
N GLN A 102 5.96 11.73 1.07
CA GLN A 102 6.36 11.15 2.33
C GLN A 102 5.68 9.81 2.57
N ARG A 103 6.32 8.95 3.36
CA ARG A 103 5.74 7.66 3.73
C ARG A 103 4.42 7.87 4.46
N GLY A 104 3.40 7.10 4.10
CA GLY A 104 2.10 7.16 4.74
C GLY A 104 1.27 5.90 4.54
N SER A 105 0.09 5.89 5.14
CA SER A 105 -0.88 4.81 5.02
C SER A 105 -2.29 5.30 5.24
N PHE A 106 -3.22 4.64 4.57
CA PHE A 106 -4.65 4.81 4.70
C PHE A 106 -5.27 3.48 5.15
N SER A 107 -6.34 3.56 5.95
CA SER A 107 -7.13 2.41 6.36
C SER A 107 -8.58 2.86 6.43
N ASN A 108 -9.47 2.18 5.69
CA ASN A 108 -10.87 2.55 5.64
C ASN A 108 -11.53 2.25 7.01
N PRO A 109 -11.98 3.28 7.75
CA PRO A 109 -12.52 3.11 9.09
C PRO A 109 -13.83 2.32 9.11
N GLN A 110 -14.62 2.36 8.02
CA GLN A 110 -15.90 1.65 7.93
C GLN A 110 -15.71 0.13 7.91
N ARG A 111 -14.58 -0.36 7.38
CA ARG A 111 -14.25 -1.80 7.31
C ARG A 111 -13.52 -2.32 8.55
N ARG A 112 -13.14 -1.47 9.52
CA ARG A 112 -12.46 -1.92 10.75
C ARG A 112 -13.34 -2.73 11.69
N LYS A 113 -14.67 -2.51 11.66
CA LYS A 113 -15.61 -3.17 12.57
C LYS A 113 -15.70 -4.69 12.38
N SER A 114 -15.33 -5.22 11.21
CA SER A 114 -15.35 -6.66 10.93
C SER A 114 -14.02 -7.39 11.18
N TYR A 115 -12.90 -6.68 11.37
CA TYR A 115 -11.57 -7.31 11.53
C TYR A 115 -10.93 -7.09 12.90
N SER A 116 -11.56 -6.30 13.78
CA SER A 116 -11.05 -6.04 15.13
C SER A 116 -11.55 -7.07 16.14
N ALA A 117 -11.26 -8.35 15.89
CA ALA A 117 -11.18 -9.35 16.95
C ALA A 117 -9.85 -10.09 16.78
N SER A 118 -9.03 -10.08 17.82
CA SER A 118 -7.78 -10.87 17.99
C SER A 118 -6.46 -10.23 17.54
N ARG A 119 -5.98 -9.17 18.22
CA ARG A 119 -4.53 -8.95 18.45
C ARG A 119 -4.25 -8.20 19.77
N THR A 120 -4.59 -8.80 20.90
CA THR A 120 -3.86 -8.54 22.16
C THR A 120 -2.64 -9.45 22.18
N ASN A 121 -1.53 -8.99 21.59
CA ASN A 121 -0.22 -9.58 21.88
C ASN A 121 0.73 -8.44 22.25
N SER A 122 0.66 -8.04 23.52
CA SER A 122 1.61 -7.11 24.13
C SER A 122 2.96 -7.80 24.26
N PHE A 123 3.80 -7.66 23.24
CA PHE A 123 5.22 -7.95 23.33
C PHE A 123 5.87 -6.96 24.31
N ARG A 124 5.90 -7.31 25.61
CA ARG A 124 6.81 -6.70 26.58
C ARG A 124 8.23 -7.21 26.29
N ARG A 125 9.02 -6.41 25.56
CA ARG A 125 10.48 -6.53 25.46
C ARG A 125 11.14 -5.53 26.42
N SER A 126 11.75 -6.04 27.49
CA SER A 126 12.87 -5.42 28.24
C SER A 126 13.29 -6.40 29.34
N GLY A 127 14.54 -6.77 29.60
CA GLY A 127 15.83 -6.53 28.98
C GLY A 127 16.80 -7.59 29.50
N ARG A 128 17.72 -8.06 28.65
CA ARG A 128 18.80 -8.98 29.01
C ARG A 128 19.70 -8.30 30.05
N LYS A 129 19.74 -8.82 31.29
CA LYS A 129 20.87 -8.59 32.20
C LYS A 129 21.91 -9.68 31.97
N SER A 130 22.95 -9.34 31.21
CA SER A 130 24.21 -10.06 31.16
C SER A 130 25.23 -9.37 32.05
N ARG A 131 25.71 -10.02 33.10
CA ARG A 131 27.09 -9.87 33.60
C ARG A 131 27.40 -10.99 34.58
N ALA A 132 28.28 -11.90 34.14
CA ALA A 132 29.03 -12.82 34.97
C ALA A 132 30.49 -12.36 35.02
N LYS A 133 31.12 -12.52 36.20
CA LYS A 133 32.56 -12.67 36.54
C LYS A 133 32.70 -12.29 38.03
N SER A 134 32.82 -13.22 38.98
CA SER A 134 33.98 -14.05 39.39
C SER A 134 35.05 -13.28 40.18
N ASP A 135 35.11 -13.65 41.47
CA ASP A 135 36.26 -13.85 42.37
C ASP A 135 37.10 -12.72 43.02
N PHE A 136 37.51 -13.06 44.26
CA PHE A 136 38.60 -12.59 45.16
C PHE A 136 38.47 -11.24 45.89
N ASN A 137 38.18 -11.27 47.20
CA ASN A 137 39.15 -11.43 48.30
C ASN A 137 38.42 -11.70 49.63
#